data_AF-A0AAE6YY85-F1
#
_entry.id   AF-A0AAE6YY85-F1
#
_cell.length_a   1.000
_cell.length_b   1.000
_cell.length_c   1.000
_cell.angle_alpha   90.00
_cell.angle_beta   90.00
_cell.angle_gamma   90.00
#
_symmetry.space_group_name_H-M   'P 1'
#
loop_
_entity.id
_entity.type
_entity.pdbx_description
1 polymer ?
#
loop_
_entity_poly.entity_id
_entity_poly.type
_entity_poly.pdbx_seq_one_letter_code
_entity_poly.pdbx_strand_id
1 'polypeptide(L)'
;MDHYIEIRVLPDLEFSAVQLLSALFAKLHRALGQQATGAIGVSFPDVGKTLGERLRLHGSEQALTALEQTGWRTGLRDYSTITDALPVPAGAQYRTVRRVQVKSSAERLRRRAVSKGWLTADEAAARIPYAVEKRTSLPYLPLRSLSSGQTFLLFVEHGPLQDKPVAGTFSSYGLSATATIPWF
;
A
#
# COMPACT_ATOMS: atom_id res chain seq x y z
N MET A 1 -17.62 0.96 5.64
CA MET A 1 -16.49 1.90 5.78
C MET A 1 -17.08 3.29 5.64
N ASP A 2 -17.38 3.89 6.77
CA ASP A 2 -18.13 5.15 6.90
C ASP A 2 -17.28 6.24 7.58
N HIS A 3 -16.09 5.89 8.07
CA HIS A 3 -15.14 6.82 8.67
C HIS A 3 -13.77 6.72 8.03
N TYR A 4 -13.00 7.79 8.20
CA TYR A 4 -11.62 7.86 7.80
C TYR A 4 -10.76 8.58 8.84
N ILE A 5 -9.46 8.28 8.79
CA ILE A 5 -8.41 9.05 9.46
C ILE A 5 -7.45 9.52 8.39
N GLU A 6 -7.07 10.79 8.42
CA GLU A 6 -6.05 11.33 7.54
C GLU A 6 -4.74 11.54 8.31
N ILE A 7 -3.66 11.01 7.76
CA ILE A 7 -2.31 11.17 8.29
C ILE A 7 -1.48 11.88 7.21
N ARG A 8 -0.87 13.01 7.56
CA ARG A 8 0.04 13.74 6.67
C ARG A 8 1.45 13.68 7.22
N VAL A 9 2.40 13.22 6.42
CA VAL A 9 3.82 13.28 6.80
C VAL A 9 4.36 14.70 6.64
N LEU A 10 5.30 15.07 7.51
CA LEU A 10 5.93 16.39 7.54
C LEU A 10 7.40 16.23 7.14
N PRO A 11 7.74 16.33 5.84
CA PRO A 11 9.13 16.28 5.41
C PRO A 11 9.92 17.49 5.93
N ASP A 12 11.21 17.29 6.17
CA ASP A 12 12.14 18.30 6.64
C ASP A 12 13.47 18.22 5.86
N LEU A 13 14.53 18.86 6.37
CA LEU A 13 15.84 18.84 5.74
C LEU A 13 16.53 17.46 5.77
N GLU A 14 16.13 16.59 6.70
CA GLU A 14 16.72 15.27 6.89
C GLU A 14 15.96 14.17 6.14
N PHE A 15 14.62 14.29 6.09
CA PHE A 15 13.74 13.24 5.57
C PHE A 15 12.78 13.75 4.50
N SER A 16 12.83 13.11 3.33
CA SER A 16 11.84 13.31 2.27
C SER A 16 10.49 12.69 2.62
N ALA A 17 9.43 13.21 1.99
CA ALA A 17 8.06 12.70 2.18
C ALA A 17 7.95 11.21 1.83
N VAL A 18 8.66 10.74 0.80
CA VAL A 18 8.66 9.31 0.41
C VAL A 18 9.29 8.44 1.51
N GLN A 19 10.37 8.90 2.15
CA GLN A 19 11.01 8.16 3.25
C GLN A 19 10.10 8.08 4.46
N LEU A 20 9.52 9.19 4.89
CA LEU A 20 8.59 9.24 6.02
C LEU A 20 7.33 8.40 5.75
N LEU A 21 6.73 8.55 4.58
CA LEU A 21 5.55 7.80 4.20
C LEU A 21 5.84 6.30 4.10
N SER A 22 7.02 5.91 3.62
CA SER A 22 7.46 4.50 3.59
C SER A 22 7.65 3.94 4.99
N ALA A 23 8.26 4.70 5.91
CA ALA A 23 8.43 4.30 7.30
C ALA A 23 7.08 4.15 8.01
N LEU A 24 6.18 5.13 7.82
CA LEU A 24 4.80 5.09 8.32
C LEU A 24 4.06 3.86 7.80
N PHE A 25 4.08 3.64 6.49
CA PHE A 25 3.38 2.51 5.86
C PHE A 25 3.92 1.16 6.30
N ALA A 26 5.24 1.04 6.54
CA ALA A 26 5.84 -0.16 7.12
C ALA A 26 5.38 -0.41 8.57
N LYS A 27 5.11 0.64 9.36
CA LYS A 27 4.48 0.48 10.69
C LYS A 27 3.03 0.06 10.54
N LEU A 28 2.27 0.71 9.66
CA LEU A 28 0.87 0.41 9.43
C LEU A 28 0.67 -1.05 9.03
N HIS A 29 1.45 -1.54 8.06
CA HIS A 29 1.39 -2.92 7.60
C HIS A 29 1.47 -3.94 8.75
N ARG A 30 2.34 -3.68 9.73
CA ARG A 30 2.51 -4.55 10.90
C ARG A 30 1.28 -4.50 11.80
N ALA A 31 0.76 -3.31 12.07
CA ALA A 31 -0.43 -3.14 12.90
C ALA A 31 -1.67 -3.78 12.26
N LEU A 32 -1.87 -3.58 10.95
CA LEU A 32 -2.97 -4.20 10.21
C LEU A 32 -2.89 -5.72 10.21
N GLY A 33 -1.69 -6.29 10.04
CA GLY A 33 -1.49 -7.74 10.07
C GLY A 33 -1.73 -8.39 11.43
N GLN A 34 -1.78 -7.61 12.52
CA GLN A 34 -2.01 -8.11 13.88
C GLN A 34 -3.45 -7.86 14.38
N GLN A 35 -4.05 -6.71 14.04
CA GLN A 35 -5.22 -6.18 14.74
C GLN A 35 -6.42 -5.87 13.83
N ALA A 36 -6.24 -5.78 12.51
CA ALA A 36 -7.29 -5.28 11.61
C ALA A 36 -7.29 -5.98 10.24
N THR A 37 -7.06 -7.29 10.23
CA THR A 37 -6.99 -8.09 9.00
C THR A 37 -8.28 -7.95 8.20
N GLY A 38 -8.21 -7.33 7.03
CA GLY A 38 -9.33 -7.22 6.11
C GLY A 38 -10.26 -6.03 6.31
N ALA A 39 -10.24 -5.37 7.47
CA ALA A 39 -11.26 -4.36 7.83
C ALA A 39 -10.88 -2.91 7.45
N ILE A 40 -9.59 -2.61 7.36
CA ILE A 40 -9.09 -1.25 7.10
C ILE A 40 -8.50 -1.18 5.70
N GLY A 41 -9.02 -0.26 4.90
CA GLY A 41 -8.50 0.08 3.59
C GLY A 41 -7.63 1.33 3.64
N VAL A 42 -6.75 1.51 2.66
CA VAL A 42 -5.90 2.71 2.56
C VAL A 42 -6.03 3.37 1.19
N SER A 43 -5.80 4.67 1.18
CA SER A 43 -5.66 5.44 -0.05
C SER A 43 -4.64 6.55 0.12
N PHE A 44 -4.22 7.10 -1.02
CA PHE A 44 -3.28 8.21 -1.09
C PHE A 44 -3.96 9.36 -1.84
N PRO A 45 -4.56 10.35 -1.13
CA PRO A 45 -5.31 11.44 -1.75
C PRO A 45 -4.47 12.30 -2.70
N ASP A 46 -3.18 12.47 -2.39
CA ASP A 46 -2.22 13.29 -3.16
C ASP A 46 -1.53 12.53 -4.29
N VAL A 47 -2.08 11.38 -4.70
CA VAL A 47 -1.43 10.53 -5.69
C VAL A 47 -1.21 11.26 -7.02
N GLY A 48 0.03 11.23 -7.49
CA GLY A 48 0.45 11.77 -8.78
C GLY A 48 1.65 10.97 -9.29
N LYS A 49 2.79 11.63 -9.52
CA LYS A 49 4.06 10.92 -9.82
C LYS A 49 4.56 10.09 -8.63
N THR A 50 4.28 10.54 -7.41
CA THR A 50 4.50 9.81 -6.16
C THR A 50 3.15 9.54 -5.48
N LEU A 51 3.15 8.88 -4.32
CA LEU A 51 1.95 8.73 -3.50
C LEU A 51 1.62 9.99 -2.69
N GLY A 52 2.40 11.06 -2.85
CA GLY A 52 2.24 12.31 -2.12
C GLY A 52 2.59 12.19 -0.64
N GLU A 53 1.96 13.02 0.18
CA GLU A 53 2.31 13.19 1.61
C GLU A 53 1.19 12.73 2.53
N ARG A 54 -0.01 12.49 1.98
CA ARG A 54 -1.18 12.07 2.75
C ARG A 54 -1.49 10.58 2.56
N LEU A 55 -1.65 9.91 3.69
CA LEU A 55 -2.18 8.57 3.81
C LEU A 55 -3.53 8.65 4.49
N ARG A 56 -4.57 8.16 3.83
CA ARG A 56 -5.91 8.07 4.41
C ARG A 56 -6.25 6.62 4.72
N LEU A 57 -6.63 6.36 5.96
CA LEU A 57 -7.17 5.08 6.42
C LEU A 57 -8.68 5.13 6.36
N HIS A 58 -9.30 4.05 5.91
CA HIS A 58 -10.75 3.93 5.76
C HIS A 58 -11.23 2.71 6.54
N GLY A 59 -12.32 2.84 7.29
CA GLY A 59 -12.83 1.76 8.14
C GLY A 59 -14.18 2.10 8.75
N SER A 60 -14.62 1.30 9.72
CA SER A 60 -15.59 1.78 10.70
C SER A 60 -14.87 2.62 11.75
N GLU A 61 -15.59 3.53 12.41
CA GLU A 61 -15.06 4.29 13.55
C GLU A 61 -14.40 3.38 14.59
N GLN A 62 -15.08 2.29 14.95
CA GLN A 62 -14.57 1.32 15.93
C GLN A 62 -13.23 0.70 15.49
N ALA A 63 -13.10 0.28 14.22
CA ALA A 63 -11.87 -0.33 13.72
C ALA A 63 -10.70 0.66 13.68
N LEU A 64 -10.98 1.91 13.29
CA LEU A 64 -9.98 2.98 13.25
C LEU A 64 -9.52 3.37 14.66
N THR A 65 -10.45 3.51 15.60
CA THR A 65 -10.16 3.79 17.01
C THR A 65 -9.34 2.66 17.65
N ALA A 66 -9.71 1.40 17.41
CA ALA A 66 -8.97 0.24 17.90
C ALA A 66 -7.53 0.23 17.36
N LEU A 67 -7.32 0.57 16.08
CA LEU A 67 -5.99 0.69 15.49
C LEU A 67 -5.17 1.81 16.15
N GLU A 68 -5.75 3.01 16.35
CA GLU A 68 -5.02 4.12 16.98
C GLU A 68 -4.64 3.82 18.44
N GLN A 69 -5.47 3.10 19.18
CA GLN A 69 -5.18 2.67 20.56
C GLN A 69 -3.95 1.76 20.68
N THR A 70 -3.53 1.09 19.60
CA THR A 70 -2.30 0.26 19.63
C THR A 70 -1.02 1.10 19.66
N GLY A 71 -1.11 2.42 19.41
CA GLY A 71 0.06 3.30 19.35
C GLY A 71 1.02 2.96 18.21
N TRP A 72 0.53 2.40 17.10
CA TRP A 72 1.37 1.90 15.99
C TRP A 72 2.30 2.95 15.35
N ARG A 73 1.98 4.24 15.50
CA ARG A 73 2.76 5.39 14.99
C ARG A 73 3.87 5.87 15.94
N THR A 74 4.13 5.17 17.05
CA THR A 74 5.18 5.56 18.02
C THR A 74 6.51 5.83 17.31
N GLY A 75 7.16 6.96 17.59
CA GLY A 75 8.41 7.40 16.95
C GLY A 75 8.26 8.02 15.56
N LEU A 76 7.04 8.22 15.04
CA LEU A 76 6.76 9.01 13.84
C LEU A 76 5.76 10.15 14.10
N ARG A 77 5.42 10.38 15.38
CA ARG A 77 4.45 11.42 15.77
C ARG A 77 4.96 12.82 15.47
N ASP A 78 6.25 13.07 15.68
CA ASP A 78 6.86 14.38 15.41
C ASP A 78 6.98 14.67 13.90
N TYR A 79 6.93 13.63 13.06
CA TYR A 79 7.02 13.71 11.60
C TYR A 79 5.67 13.51 10.90
N SER A 80 4.55 13.55 11.63
CA SER A 80 3.22 13.43 11.02
C SER A 80 2.13 14.13 11.81
N THR A 81 1.19 14.76 11.10
CA THR A 81 -0.09 15.18 11.67
C THR A 81 -1.14 14.11 11.41
N ILE A 82 -2.16 14.07 12.27
CA ILE A 82 -3.27 13.11 12.17
C ILE A 82 -4.58 13.81 12.55
N THR A 83 -5.66 13.46 11.88
CA THR A 83 -7.02 13.86 12.26
C THR A 83 -7.63 12.87 13.24
N ASP A 84 -8.68 13.27 13.94
CA ASP A 84 -9.58 12.28 14.56
C ASP A 84 -10.27 11.40 13.50
N ALA A 85 -10.97 10.36 13.94
CA ALA A 85 -11.82 9.57 13.07
C ALA A 85 -13.02 10.42 12.65
N LEU A 86 -13.11 10.74 11.36
CA LEU A 86 -14.14 11.61 10.80
C LEU A 86 -15.07 10.83 9.88
N PRO A 87 -16.36 11.18 9.82
CA PRO A 87 -17.29 10.54 8.89
C PRO A 87 -16.93 10.90 7.45
N VAL A 88 -17.13 9.94 6.54
CA VAL A 88 -16.95 10.14 5.10
C VAL A 88 -18.02 11.13 4.61
N PRO A 89 -17.64 12.14 3.81
CA PRO A 89 -18.58 13.14 3.32
C PRO A 89 -19.64 12.52 2.39
N ALA A 90 -20.84 13.09 2.42
CA ALA A 90 -21.91 12.71 1.50
C ALA A 90 -21.49 12.97 0.04
N GLY A 91 -21.84 12.05 -0.86
CA GLY A 91 -21.51 12.16 -2.29
C GLY A 91 -20.09 11.73 -2.66
N ALA A 92 -19.33 11.14 -1.74
CA ALA A 92 -18.04 10.54 -2.07
C ALA A 92 -18.20 9.45 -3.14
N GLN A 93 -17.33 9.47 -4.14
CA GLN A 93 -17.21 8.35 -5.08
C GLN A 93 -16.36 7.24 -4.45
N TYR A 94 -16.22 6.12 -5.15
CA TYR A 94 -15.51 4.95 -4.69
C TYR A 94 -14.48 4.49 -5.71
N ARG A 95 -13.35 3.93 -5.25
CA ARG A 95 -12.38 3.30 -6.13
C ARG A 95 -11.60 2.22 -5.42
N THR A 96 -11.00 1.31 -6.18
CA THR A 96 -10.07 0.33 -5.63
C THR A 96 -8.68 0.95 -5.51
N VAL A 97 -7.91 0.51 -4.53
CA VAL A 97 -6.49 0.86 -4.39
C VAL A 97 -5.72 -0.43 -4.21
N ARG A 98 -4.97 -0.83 -5.24
CA ARG A 98 -4.38 -2.16 -5.34
C ARG A 98 -2.87 -2.12 -5.48
N ARG A 99 -2.23 -3.19 -5.00
CA ARG A 99 -0.82 -3.44 -5.27
C ARG A 99 -0.66 -3.98 -6.69
N VAL A 100 0.28 -3.41 -7.44
CA VAL A 100 0.66 -3.93 -8.77
C VAL A 100 2.04 -4.60 -8.67
N GLN A 101 2.12 -5.86 -9.09
CA GLN A 101 3.39 -6.58 -9.18
C GLN A 101 3.86 -6.63 -10.63
N VAL A 102 4.86 -5.82 -10.92
CA VAL A 102 5.45 -5.76 -12.26
C VAL A 102 6.47 -6.88 -12.42
N LYS A 103 6.41 -7.57 -13.56
CA LYS A 103 7.43 -8.53 -14.00
C LYS A 103 8.66 -7.75 -14.47
N SER A 104 9.38 -7.11 -13.55
CA SER A 104 10.44 -6.15 -13.84
C SER A 104 11.86 -6.74 -13.93
N SER A 105 11.99 -8.06 -13.75
CA SER A 105 13.30 -8.74 -13.78
C SER A 105 13.13 -10.16 -14.31
N ALA A 106 13.66 -10.41 -15.50
CA ALA A 106 13.70 -11.75 -16.10
C ALA A 106 14.53 -12.69 -15.23
N GLU A 107 15.66 -12.23 -14.69
CA GLU A 107 16.51 -13.01 -13.77
C GLU A 107 15.75 -13.49 -12.52
N ARG A 108 14.96 -12.62 -11.90
CA ARG A 108 14.14 -13.01 -10.75
C ARG A 108 13.10 -14.06 -11.13
N LEU A 109 12.52 -13.97 -12.34
CA LEU A 109 11.57 -14.96 -12.85
C LEU A 109 12.26 -16.31 -13.13
N ARG A 110 13.45 -16.28 -13.75
CA ARG A 110 14.27 -17.47 -14.01
C ARG A 110 14.63 -18.18 -12.70
N ARG A 111 15.22 -17.44 -11.75
CA ARG A 111 15.57 -17.98 -10.42
C ARG A 111 14.36 -18.57 -9.70
N ARG A 112 13.19 -17.90 -9.79
CA ARG A 112 11.95 -18.41 -9.19
C ARG A 112 11.47 -19.68 -9.88
N ALA A 113 11.53 -19.77 -11.20
CA ALA A 113 11.11 -20.96 -11.95
C ALA A 113 11.99 -22.18 -11.59
N VAL A 114 13.32 -21.98 -11.53
CA VAL A 114 14.26 -23.02 -11.11
C VAL A 114 14.04 -23.42 -9.65
N SER A 115 13.94 -22.46 -8.74
CA SER A 115 13.71 -22.73 -7.30
C SER A 115 12.38 -23.43 -7.02
N LYS A 116 11.38 -23.26 -7.89
CA LYS A 116 10.09 -23.96 -7.80
C LYS A 116 10.06 -25.30 -8.54
N GLY A 117 11.17 -25.69 -9.17
CA GLY A 117 11.28 -26.93 -9.95
C GLY A 117 10.45 -26.92 -11.24
N TRP A 118 10.06 -25.75 -11.74
CA TRP A 118 9.25 -25.64 -12.96
C TRP A 118 10.06 -25.79 -14.24
N LEU A 119 11.34 -25.39 -14.19
CA LEU A 119 12.26 -25.38 -15.33
C LEU A 119 13.68 -25.63 -14.82
N THR A 120 14.54 -26.20 -15.67
CA THR A 120 15.99 -26.16 -15.44
C THR A 120 16.54 -24.74 -15.68
N ALA A 121 17.79 -24.50 -15.29
CA ALA A 121 18.43 -23.19 -15.50
C ALA A 121 18.49 -22.82 -17.00
N ASP A 122 18.84 -23.78 -17.86
CA ASP A 122 18.94 -23.58 -19.30
C ASP A 122 17.56 -23.36 -19.94
N GLU A 123 16.56 -24.13 -19.52
CA GLU A 123 15.17 -23.94 -19.98
C GLU A 123 14.61 -22.58 -19.55
N ALA A 124 14.91 -22.13 -18.33
CA ALA A 124 14.50 -20.82 -17.85
C ALA A 124 15.16 -19.70 -18.65
N ALA A 125 16.45 -19.82 -18.99
CA ALA A 125 17.15 -18.85 -19.83
C ALA A 125 16.54 -18.76 -21.24
N ALA A 126 16.22 -19.90 -21.84
CA ALA A 126 15.60 -19.98 -23.17
C ALA A 126 14.14 -19.50 -23.20
N ARG A 127 13.32 -19.87 -22.21
CA ARG A 127 11.87 -19.56 -22.19
C ARG A 127 11.52 -18.19 -21.62
N ILE A 128 12.39 -17.57 -20.85
CA ILE A 128 12.15 -16.27 -20.21
C ILE A 128 13.14 -15.26 -20.80
N PRO A 129 12.86 -14.65 -21.96
CA PRO A 129 13.73 -13.62 -22.54
C PRO A 129 13.64 -12.32 -21.74
N TYR A 130 14.65 -11.45 -21.85
CA TYR A 130 14.63 -10.12 -21.22
C TYR A 130 13.45 -9.24 -21.68
N ALA A 131 12.91 -9.49 -22.87
CA ALA A 131 11.72 -8.80 -23.38
C ALA A 131 10.46 -8.99 -22.51
N VAL A 132 10.44 -9.96 -21.59
CA VAL A 132 9.36 -10.12 -20.61
C VAL A 132 9.35 -9.00 -19.55
N GLU A 133 10.46 -8.27 -19.41
CA GLU A 133 10.60 -7.22 -18.43
C GLU A 133 9.66 -6.06 -18.75
N LYS A 134 8.83 -5.71 -17.76
CA LYS A 134 7.92 -4.57 -17.84
C LYS A 134 8.45 -3.43 -17.00
N ARG A 135 8.39 -2.22 -17.55
CA ARG A 135 8.53 -0.96 -16.82
C ARG A 135 7.15 -0.45 -16.42
N THR A 136 7.10 0.30 -15.33
CA THR A 136 5.88 0.99 -14.89
C THR A 136 6.23 2.39 -14.45
N SER A 137 5.32 3.32 -14.70
CA SER A 137 5.33 4.68 -14.15
C SER A 137 4.45 4.80 -12.90
N LEU A 138 3.92 3.69 -12.39
CA LEU A 138 3.08 3.70 -11.19
C LEU A 138 3.87 4.22 -9.99
N PRO A 139 3.22 5.01 -9.12
CA PRO A 139 3.83 5.46 -7.88
C PRO A 139 4.05 4.27 -6.94
N TYR A 140 5.06 4.38 -6.08
CA TYR A 140 5.47 3.28 -5.20
C TYR A 140 6.02 3.76 -3.85
N LEU A 141 6.06 2.85 -2.87
CA LEU A 141 6.83 2.99 -1.64
C LEU A 141 7.99 1.99 -1.61
N PRO A 142 9.24 2.44 -1.39
CA PRO A 142 10.33 1.56 -1.00
C PRO A 142 10.09 1.00 0.41
N LEU A 143 9.95 -0.31 0.55
CA LEU A 143 9.75 -0.97 1.84
C LEU A 143 10.82 -2.01 2.09
N ARG A 144 11.19 -2.22 3.35
CA ARG A 144 12.08 -3.29 3.78
C ARG A 144 11.27 -4.40 4.43
N SER A 145 11.39 -5.62 3.90
CA SER A 145 10.81 -6.82 4.50
C SER A 145 11.57 -7.19 5.76
N LEU A 146 10.85 -7.40 6.87
CA LEU A 146 11.47 -7.88 8.11
C LEU A 146 11.83 -9.37 8.06
N SER A 147 11.03 -10.18 7.37
CA SER A 147 11.26 -11.62 7.28
C SER A 147 12.43 -12.00 6.38
N SER A 148 12.66 -11.23 5.31
CA SER A 148 13.75 -11.51 4.35
C SER A 148 14.90 -10.51 4.41
N GLY A 149 14.73 -9.40 5.14
CA GLY A 149 15.67 -8.27 5.14
C GLY A 149 15.73 -7.48 3.84
N GLN A 150 15.08 -7.95 2.77
CA GLN A 150 15.15 -7.40 1.42
C GLN A 150 14.33 -6.13 1.27
N THR A 151 14.88 -5.16 0.55
CA THR A 151 14.15 -3.97 0.11
C THR A 151 13.41 -4.25 -1.19
N PHE A 152 12.17 -3.80 -1.30
CA PHE A 152 11.35 -3.92 -2.50
C PHE A 152 10.49 -2.68 -2.70
N LEU A 153 10.05 -2.47 -3.95
CA LEU A 153 9.11 -1.40 -4.29
C LEU A 153 7.67 -1.93 -4.24
N LEU A 154 6.82 -1.30 -3.44
CA LEU A 154 5.39 -1.56 -3.41
C LEU A 154 4.71 -0.56 -4.35
N PHE A 155 4.45 -0.98 -5.59
CA PHE A 155 3.70 -0.18 -6.56
C PHE A 155 2.21 -0.19 -6.22
N VAL A 156 1.59 0.98 -6.24
CA VAL A 156 0.17 1.18 -5.94
C VAL A 156 -0.51 1.75 -7.17
N GLU A 157 -1.68 1.21 -7.49
CA GLU A 157 -2.56 1.76 -8.51
C GLU A 157 -3.92 2.04 -7.89
N HIS A 158 -4.44 3.23 -8.16
CA HIS A 158 -5.81 3.58 -7.84
C HIS A 158 -6.68 3.35 -9.09
N GLY A 159 -7.67 2.48 -8.98
CA GLY A 159 -8.59 2.12 -10.07
C GLY A 159 -9.52 3.28 -10.48
N PRO A 160 -10.39 3.08 -11.47
CA PRO A 160 -11.37 4.09 -11.88
C PRO A 160 -12.35 4.42 -10.75
N LEU A 161 -12.90 5.64 -10.80
CA LEU A 161 -13.97 6.09 -9.91
C LEU A 161 -15.27 5.36 -10.26
N GLN A 162 -16.05 5.05 -9.23
CA GLN A 162 -17.30 4.30 -9.27
C GLN A 162 -18.30 4.96 -8.34
N ASP A 163 -19.58 4.92 -8.69
CA ASP A 163 -20.63 5.56 -7.89
C ASP A 163 -21.13 4.68 -6.74
N LYS A 164 -20.84 3.36 -6.78
CA LYS A 164 -21.29 2.41 -5.77
C LYS A 164 -20.11 1.73 -5.08
N PRO A 165 -20.20 1.52 -3.74
CA PRO A 165 -19.18 0.78 -3.02
C PRO A 165 -19.28 -0.71 -3.35
N VAL A 166 -18.12 -1.36 -3.45
CA VAL A 166 -17.97 -2.82 -3.51
C VAL A 166 -17.36 -3.30 -2.20
N ALA A 167 -18.11 -4.11 -1.46
CA ALA A 167 -17.63 -4.74 -0.25
C ALA A 167 -16.58 -5.82 -0.56
N GLY A 168 -15.64 -6.01 0.37
CA GLY A 168 -14.62 -7.03 0.29
C GLY A 168 -13.59 -6.86 1.39
N THR A 169 -12.49 -7.58 1.28
CA THR A 169 -11.41 -7.54 2.27
C THR A 169 -10.19 -6.81 1.73
N PHE A 170 -9.48 -6.15 2.64
CA PHE A 170 -8.17 -5.56 2.37
C PHE A 170 -7.03 -6.50 2.77
N SER A 171 -5.92 -6.43 2.04
CA SER A 171 -4.68 -7.13 2.42
C SER A 171 -4.08 -6.57 3.71
N SER A 172 -3.01 -7.20 4.21
CA SER A 172 -2.22 -6.65 5.33
C SER A 172 -1.52 -5.31 5.03
N TYR A 173 -1.60 -4.82 3.79
CA TYR A 173 -1.19 -3.46 3.42
C TYR A 173 -2.36 -2.48 3.34
N GLY A 174 -3.59 -2.91 3.65
CA GLY A 174 -4.81 -2.13 3.46
C GLY A 174 -5.22 -1.95 1.99
N LEU A 175 -4.62 -2.71 1.08
CA LEU A 175 -4.87 -2.62 -0.36
C LEU A 175 -5.80 -3.74 -0.83
N SER A 176 -6.65 -3.47 -1.81
CA SER A 176 -7.55 -4.47 -2.42
C SER A 176 -7.73 -4.21 -3.92
N ALA A 177 -7.82 -5.29 -4.69
CA ALA A 177 -8.14 -5.24 -6.12
C ALA A 177 -9.65 -5.24 -6.38
N THR A 178 -10.46 -5.59 -5.37
CA THR A 178 -11.91 -5.77 -5.50
C THR A 178 -12.69 -4.85 -4.57
N ALA A 179 -12.27 -4.73 -3.30
CA ALA A 179 -12.92 -3.86 -2.34
C ALA A 179 -12.61 -2.39 -2.65
N THR A 180 -13.62 -1.55 -2.63
CA THR A 180 -13.48 -0.11 -2.87
C THR A 180 -13.36 0.67 -1.56
N ILE A 181 -12.61 1.76 -1.61
CA ILE A 181 -12.59 2.80 -0.57
C ILE A 181 -13.33 4.05 -1.06
N PRO A 182 -13.91 4.86 -0.16
CA PRO A 182 -14.41 6.19 -0.50
C PRO A 182 -13.28 7.11 -0.98
N TRP A 183 -13.57 7.97 -1.96
CA TRP A 183 -12.64 8.89 -2.59
C TRP A 183 -13.23 10.30 -2.66
N PHE A 184 -12.49 11.25 -2.09
CA PHE A 184 -12.84 12.67 -1.97
C PHE A 184 -11.57 13.51 -1.69
#